data_AF-A0A2D3W4L6-F1
#
_entry.id   AF-A0A2D3W4L6-F1
#
_cell.length_a   1.000
_cell.length_b   1.000
_cell.length_c   1.000
_cell.angle_alpha   90.00
_cell.angle_beta   90.00
_cell.angle_gamma   90.00
#
_symmetry.space_group_name_H-M   'P 1'
#
loop_
_entity.id
_entity.type
_entity.pdbx_description
1 polymer ?
#
loop_
_entity_poly.entity_id
_entity_poly.type
_entity_poly.pdbx_seq_one_letter_code
_entity_poly.pdbx_strand_id
1 'polypeptide(L)' 'MKKVMLFLLCGLFAFAGDKVLYVYNWSEYMPQSVLESFEKETGIDVKYSTYDSNEAMYAKIKTDQTSSYDIIV' A
#
# COMPACT_ATOMS: atom_id res chain seq x y z
N MET A 1 6.56 44.07 -32.20
CA MET A 1 6.10 44.04 -30.79
C MET A 1 5.59 42.63 -30.56
N LYS A 2 6.38 41.72 -29.96
CA LYS A 2 6.50 41.46 -28.51
C LYS A 2 5.20 40.96 -27.86
N LYS A 3 5.15 39.64 -27.62
CA LYS A 3 4.22 38.88 -26.74
C LYS A 3 2.78 38.81 -27.29
N VAL A 4 1.97 37.78 -27.04
CA VAL A 4 2.01 36.69 -26.03
C VAL A 4 1.59 35.36 -26.69
N MET A 5 2.44 34.33 -26.64
CA MET A 5 2.03 32.92 -26.84
C MET A 5 2.09 32.26 -25.46
N LEU A 6 1.02 32.38 -24.67
CA LEU A 6 0.92 31.71 -23.37
C LEU A 6 0.21 30.37 -23.57
N PHE A 7 0.98 29.36 -23.97
CA PHE A 7 0.54 27.98 -23.82
C PHE A 7 0.39 27.71 -22.33
N LEU A 8 -0.84 27.75 -21.83
CA LEU A 8 -1.16 27.39 -20.46
C LEU A 8 -1.09 25.87 -20.35
N LEU A 9 0.13 25.33 -20.34
CA LEU A 9 0.40 23.95 -19.97
C LEU A 9 0.20 23.81 -18.46
N CYS A 10 -1.07 23.89 -18.03
CA CYS A 10 -1.49 23.50 -16.70
C CYS A 10 -1.37 21.98 -16.65
N GLY A 11 -0.13 21.52 -16.42
CA GLY A 11 0.18 20.11 -16.26
C GLY A 11 -0.68 19.57 -15.15
N LEU A 12 -1.55 18.63 -15.49
CA LEU A 12 -2.24 17.78 -14.53
C LEU A 12 -1.17 16.94 -13.81
N PHE A 13 -0.54 17.54 -12.80
CA PHE A 13 0.05 16.81 -11.70
C PHE A 13 -1.11 16.12 -10.98
N ALA A 14 -1.53 14.98 -11.53
CA ALA A 14 -2.33 14.03 -10.82
C ALA A 14 -1.50 13.63 -9.59
N PHE A 15 -1.90 14.15 -8.43
CA PHE A 15 -1.47 13.63 -7.14
C PHE A 15 -2.02 12.20 -7.04
N ALA A 16 -1.28 11.24 -7.59
CA ALA A 16 -1.38 9.86 -7.18
C ALA A 16 -0.89 9.84 -5.73
N GLY A 17 -1.83 9.98 -4.79
CA GLY A 17 -1.51 9.81 -3.37
C GLY A 17 -0.93 8.42 -3.16
N ASP A 18 0.08 8.33 -2.29
CA ASP A 18 0.81 7.10 -2.03
C ASP A 18 -0.17 5.98 -1.68
N LYS A 19 -0.26 4.98 -2.57
CA LYS A 19 -1.17 3.85 -2.39
C LYS A 19 -0.48 2.88 -1.45
N VAL A 20 -0.98 2.79 -0.22
CA VAL A 20 -0.49 1.84 0.77
C VAL A 20 -1.51 0.72 0.95
N LEU A 21 -1.07 -0.52 0.86
CA LEU A 21 -1.86 -1.73 1.11
C LEU A 21 -1.41 -2.38 2.43
N TYR A 22 -2.35 -2.59 3.35
CA TYR A 22 -2.08 -3.22 4.64
C TYR A 22 -2.50 -4.70 4.61
N VAL A 23 -1.53 -5.61 4.81
CA VAL A 23 -1.74 -7.06 4.72
C VAL A 23 -1.31 -7.75 6.01
N TYR A 24 -2.15 -8.66 6.51
CA TYR A 24 -1.84 -9.50 7.67
C TYR A 24 -2.03 -10.97 7.30
N ASN A 25 -0.97 -11.77 7.34
CA ASN A 25 -1.00 -13.15 6.82
C ASN A 25 -0.20 -14.10 7.72
N TRP A 26 -0.36 -15.41 7.52
CA TRP A 26 0.49 -16.40 8.19
C TRP A 26 1.98 -16.16 7.91
N SER A 27 2.83 -16.36 8.91
CA SER A 27 4.29 -16.35 8.75
C SER A 27 4.75 -17.38 7.70
N GLU A 28 5.87 -17.11 7.03
CA GLU A 28 6.50 -17.97 6.00
C GLU A 28 5.70 -18.20 4.69
N TYR A 29 4.43 -17.79 4.59
CA TYR A 29 3.60 -18.00 3.40
C TYR A 29 3.95 -17.12 2.19
N MET A 30 4.60 -15.96 2.41
CA MET A 30 4.93 -15.01 1.34
C MET A 30 6.43 -14.75 1.23
N PRO A 31 7.07 -15.10 0.10
CA PRO A 31 8.46 -14.70 -0.16
C PRO A 31 8.56 -13.18 -0.38
N GLN A 32 9.56 -12.55 0.24
CA GLN A 32 9.82 -11.11 0.12
C GLN A 32 9.92 -10.63 -1.34
N SER A 33 10.49 -11.43 -2.24
CA SER A 33 10.61 -11.11 -3.66
C SER A 33 9.27 -10.98 -4.41
N VAL A 34 8.20 -11.59 -3.90
CA VAL A 34 6.84 -11.42 -4.45
C VAL A 34 6.27 -10.05 -4.10
N LEU A 35 6.48 -9.60 -2.85
CA LEU A 35 6.12 -8.26 -2.41
C LEU A 35 6.88 -7.21 -3.23
N GLU A 36 8.21 -7.30 -3.30
CA GLU A 36 9.05 -6.38 -4.08
C GLU A 36 8.67 -6.32 -5.57
N SER A 37 8.28 -7.45 -6.15
CA SER A 37 7.80 -7.51 -7.55
C SER A 37 6.45 -6.80 -7.72
N PHE A 38 5.51 -7.01 -6.78
CA PHE A 38 4.22 -6.34 -6.77
C PHE A 38 4.34 -4.83 -6.57
N GLU A 39 5.15 -4.38 -5.61
CA GLU A 39 5.39 -2.95 -5.35
C GLU A 39 5.98 -2.27 -6.59
N LYS A 40 6.95 -2.94 -7.25
CA LYS A 40 7.59 -2.45 -8.48
C LYS A 40 6.65 -2.41 -9.68
N GLU A 41 5.75 -3.38 -9.83
CA GLU A 41 4.79 -3.43 -10.95
C GLU A 41 3.66 -2.41 -10.79
N THR A 42 3.16 -2.24 -9.56
CA THR A 42 1.93 -1.48 -9.28
C THR A 42 2.16 -0.06 -8.76
N GLY A 43 3.34 0.22 -8.18
CA GLY A 43 3.61 1.45 -7.44
C GLY A 43 2.83 1.55 -6.12
N ILE A 44 2.36 0.43 -5.58
CA ILE A 44 1.65 0.33 -4.29
C ILE A 44 2.66 -0.13 -3.23
N ASP A 45 2.79 0.60 -2.13
CA ASP A 45 3.61 0.25 -0.95
C ASP A 45 2.86 -0.78 -0.09
N VAL A 46 3.50 -1.90 0.28
CA VAL A 46 2.85 -2.98 1.05
C VAL A 46 3.33 -3.01 2.50
N LYS A 47 2.43 -2.64 3.43
CA LYS A 47 2.63 -2.81 4.87
C LYS A 47 2.25 -4.23 5.28
N TYR A 48 3.22 -5.11 5.14
CA TYR A 48 3.10 -6.52 5.47
C TYR A 48 3.34 -6.78 6.97
N SER A 49 2.42 -7.52 7.60
CA SER A 49 2.53 -8.04 8.97
C SER A 49 2.29 -9.55 8.96
N THR A 50 2.93 -10.29 9.88
CA THR A 50 2.72 -11.75 9.99
C THR A 50 2.22 -12.19 11.36
N TYR A 51 1.63 -13.39 11.40
CA TYR A 51 1.20 -14.06 12.62
C TYR A 51 1.41 -15.58 12.56
N ASP A 52 1.53 -16.19 13.74
CA ASP A 52 1.84 -17.61 13.90
C ASP A 52 0.65 -18.46 14.40
N SER A 53 -0.47 -17.82 14.76
CA SER A 53 -1.72 -18.50 15.14
C SER A 53 -2.97 -17.65 14.90
N ASN A 54 -4.11 -18.30 14.69
CA ASN A 54 -5.41 -17.62 14.51
C ASN A 54 -5.85 -16.84 15.77
N GLU A 55 -5.49 -17.33 16.95
CA GLU A 55 -5.78 -16.69 18.24
C GLU A 55 -4.98 -15.38 18.37
N ALA A 56 -3.70 -15.39 17.99
CA ALA A 56 -2.85 -14.20 17.99
C ALA A 56 -3.37 -13.15 16.98
N MET A 57 -3.72 -13.60 15.76
CA MET A 57 -4.36 -12.76 14.74
C MET A 57 -5.65 -12.11 15.27
N TYR A 58 -6.57 -12.91 15.79
CA TYR A 58 -7.87 -12.44 16.30
C TYR A 58 -7.71 -11.47 17.47
N ALA A 59 -6.80 -11.76 18.41
CA ALA A 59 -6.52 -10.88 19.54
C ALA A 59 -5.97 -9.51 19.11
N LYS A 60 -5.11 -9.46 18.09
CA LYS A 60 -4.63 -8.19 17.53
C LYS A 60 -5.77 -7.42 16.86
N ILE A 61 -6.55 -8.04 15.97
CA ILE A 61 -7.68 -7.38 15.28
C ILE A 61 -8.72 -6.83 16.28
N LYS A 62 -8.94 -7.51 17.42
CA LYS A 62 -9.88 -7.05 18.44
C LYS A 62 -9.37 -5.91 19.33
N THR A 63 -8.05 -5.78 19.49
CA THR A 63 -7.45 -4.73 20.33
C THR A 63 -7.05 -3.49 19.53
N ASP A 64 -6.64 -3.68 18.28
CA ASP A 64 -6.20 -2.63 17.36
C ASP A 64 -7.38 -2.03 16.58
N GLN A 65 -8.12 -1.13 17.24
CA GLN A 65 -9.26 -0.40 16.63
C GLN A 65 -8.83 0.65 15.59
N THR A 66 -7.53 0.79 15.33
CA THR A 66 -6.94 1.85 14.51
C THR A 66 -6.25 1.33 13.25
N SER A 67 -5.64 0.15 13.28
CA SER A 67 -5.01 -0.47 12.12
C SER A 67 -6.02 -1.35 11.37
N SER A 68 -6.70 -0.76 10.40
CA SER A 68 -7.48 -1.52 9.42
C SER A 68 -6.55 -2.19 8.42
N TYR A 69 -6.47 -3.52 8.46
CA TYR A 69 -5.86 -4.30 7.39
C TYR A 69 -6.85 -4.43 6.22
N ASP A 70 -6.38 -4.25 4.99
CA ASP A 70 -7.18 -4.41 3.78
C ASP A 70 -7.38 -5.89 3.42
N ILE A 71 -6.38 -6.72 3.72
CA ILE A 71 -6.37 -8.17 3.45
C ILE A 71 -5.88 -8.90 4.69
N ILE A 72 -6.62 -9.94 5.08
CA ILE A 72 -6.26 -10.90 6.14
C ILE A 72 -6.49 -12.31 5.60
N VAL A 73 -5.50 -13.20 5.77
CA VAL A 73 -5.44 -14.62 5.28
C VAL A 73 -4.88 -15.69 6.37
#